data_AF-A0A162D0N1-F1
#
_entry.id   AF-A0A162D0N1-F1
#
_cell.length_a   1.000
_cell.length_b   1.000
_cell.length_c   1.000
_cell.angle_alpha   90.00
_cell.angle_beta   90.00
_cell.angle_gamma   90.00
#
_symmetry.space_group_name_H-M   'P 1'
#
loop_
_entity.id
_entity.type
_entity.pdbx_description
1 polymer ?
#
loop_
_entity_poly.entity_id
_entity_poly.type
_entity_poly.pdbx_seq_one_letter_code
_entity_poly.pdbx_strand_id
1 'polypeptide(L)'
;VDKNTSSSLKKPAIAQESSLDKAVSQLTLKKSCEILECVNRVEQKIDRLLAFQDNQHIEDLFDEVMKLPVDDCDSWQMLEDLLMDKRNCIKLVSKYSTLGGSDLGDFVRRIWAALVTDKFGCELSWIGRDKKKIAVKGSNCFSLVVRTVKANKKYADVNDPDIEKASQDWIFKSKRRVQRAKDTANVVESCVPSLSDSPVAGTSGS
;
A
#
# COMPACT_ATOMS: atom_id res chain seq x y z
N VAL A 1 67.90 35.06 -69.10
CA VAL A 1 68.47 35.66 -67.87
C VAL A 1 67.37 36.54 -67.29
N ASP A 2 66.49 35.92 -66.49
CA ASP A 2 66.24 36.25 -65.06
C ASP A 2 65.04 37.21 -64.93
N LYS A 3 64.10 37.14 -63.99
CA LYS A 3 63.72 36.20 -62.91
C LYS A 3 62.39 36.70 -62.31
N ASN A 4 61.58 35.77 -61.81
CA ASN A 4 60.67 35.87 -60.66
C ASN A 4 59.61 36.99 -60.58
N THR A 5 58.36 36.61 -60.88
CA THR A 5 57.17 37.12 -60.20
C THR A 5 56.79 36.10 -59.11
N SER A 6 56.99 36.45 -57.83
CA SER A 6 56.50 35.65 -56.69
C SER A 6 55.40 36.42 -55.98
N SER A 7 54.18 35.88 -56.02
CA SER A 7 53.00 36.37 -55.34
C SER A 7 53.06 36.02 -53.84
N SER A 8 53.26 37.04 -52.99
CA SER A 8 53.07 36.89 -51.55
C SER A 8 51.60 37.05 -51.18
N LEU A 9 50.93 35.91 -50.98
CA LEU A 9 49.68 35.79 -50.24
C LEU A 9 49.90 36.22 -48.80
N LYS A 10 49.28 37.33 -48.39
CA LYS A 10 49.15 37.74 -46.98
C LYS A 10 48.30 36.70 -46.25
N LYS A 11 48.89 35.94 -45.33
CA LYS A 11 48.15 35.18 -44.30
C LYS A 11 47.49 36.17 -43.32
N PRO A 12 46.23 35.94 -42.90
CA PRO A 12 45.60 36.78 -41.90
C PRO A 12 46.24 36.54 -40.53
N ALA A 13 46.43 37.62 -39.77
CA ALA A 13 46.93 37.59 -38.40
C ALA A 13 45.95 36.82 -37.50
N ILE A 14 46.42 35.72 -36.93
CA ILE A 14 45.73 35.01 -35.86
C ILE A 14 45.88 35.88 -34.62
N ALA A 15 44.78 36.49 -34.16
CA ALA A 15 44.75 37.27 -32.93
C ALA A 15 45.14 36.38 -31.74
N GLN A 16 46.20 36.76 -31.01
CA GLN A 16 46.51 36.17 -29.72
C GLN A 16 45.47 36.65 -28.71
N GLU A 17 44.59 35.74 -28.26
CA GLU A 17 43.71 35.97 -27.11
C GLU A 17 44.53 36.42 -25.89
N SER A 18 44.10 37.50 -25.25
CA SER A 18 44.75 38.02 -24.05
C SER A 18 44.65 37.04 -22.88
N SER A 19 45.68 36.96 -22.04
CA SER A 19 45.72 36.07 -20.86
C SER A 19 44.53 36.27 -19.90
N LEU A 20 43.96 37.47 -19.88
CA LEU A 20 42.81 37.81 -19.05
C LEU A 20 41.53 37.13 -19.59
N ASP A 21 41.37 37.10 -20.91
CA ASP A 21 40.21 36.52 -21.60
C ASP A 21 40.13 35.00 -21.40
N LYS A 22 41.28 34.33 -21.37
CA LYS A 22 41.37 32.91 -21.02
C LYS A 22 40.99 32.62 -19.57
N ALA A 23 41.40 33.48 -18.63
CA ALA A 23 41.07 33.32 -17.22
C ALA A 23 39.57 33.54 -16.97
N VAL A 24 38.98 34.56 -17.62
CA VAL A 24 37.53 34.81 -17.60
C VAL A 24 36.76 33.65 -18.22
N SER A 25 37.22 33.12 -19.35
CA SER A 25 36.59 31.98 -20.02
C SER A 25 36.65 30.70 -19.18
N GLN A 26 37.79 30.40 -18.54
CA GLN A 26 37.92 29.26 -17.62
C GLN A 26 37.03 29.42 -16.39
N LEU A 27 36.98 30.62 -15.81
CA LEU A 27 36.13 30.89 -14.64
C LEU A 27 34.64 30.75 -15.01
N THR A 28 34.25 31.28 -16.17
CA THR A 28 32.89 31.16 -16.70
C THR A 28 32.52 29.69 -16.92
N LEU A 29 33.41 28.91 -17.53
CA LEU A 29 33.20 27.48 -17.75
C LEU A 29 33.05 26.74 -16.40
N LYS A 30 33.95 26.99 -15.45
CA LYS A 30 33.88 26.38 -14.11
C LYS A 30 32.56 26.69 -13.40
N LYS A 31 32.13 27.96 -13.43
CA LYS A 31 30.86 28.36 -12.81
C LYS A 31 29.65 27.76 -13.53
N SER A 32 29.70 27.64 -14.86
CA SER A 32 28.63 26.98 -15.62
C SER A 32 28.51 25.49 -15.29
N CYS A 33 29.63 24.78 -15.05
CA CYS A 33 29.60 23.40 -14.58
C CYS A 33 29.00 23.29 -13.17
N GLU A 34 29.40 24.15 -12.24
CA GLU A 34 28.87 24.18 -10.87
C GLU A 34 27.33 24.40 -10.86
N ILE A 35 26.84 25.25 -11.76
CA ILE A 35 25.40 25.50 -11.94
C ILE A 35 24.70 24.27 -12.49
N LEU A 36 25.26 23.62 -13.52
CA LEU A 36 24.67 22.43 -14.14
C LEU A 36 24.48 21.29 -13.12
N GLU A 37 25.51 21.07 -12.28
CA GLU A 37 25.42 20.09 -11.20
C GLU A 37 24.37 20.45 -10.15
N CYS A 38 24.20 21.75 -9.86
CA CYS A 38 23.17 22.22 -8.94
C CYS A 38 21.77 21.96 -9.49
N VAL A 39 21.54 22.28 -10.77
CA VAL A 39 20.26 22.03 -11.46
C VAL A 39 19.92 20.54 -11.44
N ASN A 40 20.85 19.66 -11.81
CA ASN A 40 20.63 18.21 -11.76
C ASN A 40 20.28 17.72 -10.35
N ARG A 41 20.93 18.26 -9.30
CA ARG A 41 20.59 17.91 -7.91
C ARG A 41 19.21 18.40 -7.50
N VAL A 42 18.76 19.54 -8.01
CA VAL A 42 17.42 20.09 -7.75
C VAL A 42 16.36 19.27 -8.47
N GLU A 43 16.58 18.91 -9.73
CA GLU A 43 15.67 18.02 -10.49
C GLU A 43 15.46 16.69 -9.77
N GLN A 44 16.54 16.05 -9.32
CA GLN A 44 16.43 14.81 -8.54
C GLN A 44 15.66 14.97 -7.22
N LYS A 45 15.69 16.15 -6.60
CA LYS A 45 14.90 16.43 -5.39
C LYS A 45 13.44 16.68 -5.73
N ILE A 46 13.15 17.37 -6.83
CA ILE A 46 11.79 17.58 -7.33
C ILE A 46 11.14 16.24 -7.65
N ASP A 47 11.83 15.33 -8.35
CA ASP A 47 11.31 14.00 -8.66
C ASP A 47 10.95 13.20 -7.40
N ARG A 48 11.79 13.29 -6.37
CA ARG A 48 11.52 12.63 -5.07
C ARG A 48 10.33 13.25 -4.35
N LEU A 49 10.18 14.57 -4.41
CA LEU A 49 9.06 15.28 -3.78
C LEU A 49 7.74 15.01 -4.51
N LEU A 50 7.75 14.98 -5.85
CA LEU A 50 6.59 14.60 -6.66
C LEU A 50 6.16 13.17 -6.36
N ALA A 51 7.11 12.22 -6.30
CA ALA A 51 6.82 10.85 -5.91
C ALA A 51 6.24 10.73 -4.49
N PHE A 52 6.67 11.59 -3.56
CA PHE A 52 6.14 11.61 -2.19
C PHE A 52 4.73 12.20 -2.12
N GLN A 53 4.47 13.29 -2.84
CA GLN A 53 3.17 13.96 -2.88
C GLN A 53 2.10 13.09 -3.55
N ASP A 54 2.43 12.43 -4.65
CA ASP A 54 1.53 11.47 -5.32
C ASP A 54 1.16 10.30 -4.41
N ASN A 55 2.06 9.89 -3.52
CA ASN A 55 1.77 8.83 -2.55
C ASN A 55 0.86 9.34 -1.41
N GLN A 56 1.08 10.55 -0.88
CA GLN A 56 0.25 11.11 0.19
C GLN A 56 -1.20 11.37 -0.25
N HIS A 57 -1.43 12.00 -1.41
CA HIS A 57 -2.78 12.37 -1.82
C HIS A 57 -3.70 11.17 -2.10
N ILE A 58 -3.11 10.00 -2.37
CA ILE A 58 -3.83 8.75 -2.63
C ILE A 58 -4.06 7.96 -1.35
N GLU A 59 -3.18 8.11 -0.35
CA GLU A 59 -3.44 7.57 0.99
C GLU A 59 -4.76 8.12 1.53
N ASP A 60 -5.02 9.42 1.37
CA ASP A 60 -6.26 10.04 1.83
C ASP A 60 -7.49 9.48 1.10
N LEU A 61 -7.44 9.35 -0.23
CA LEU A 61 -8.59 8.93 -1.02
C LEU A 61 -9.06 7.48 -0.74
N PHE A 62 -8.14 6.54 -0.52
CA PHE A 62 -8.53 5.16 -0.19
C PHE A 62 -9.27 5.09 1.15
N ASP A 63 -8.73 5.73 2.19
CA ASP A 63 -9.33 5.66 3.53
C ASP A 63 -10.62 6.49 3.64
N GLU A 64 -10.79 7.52 2.80
CA GLU A 64 -12.04 8.28 2.67
C GLU A 64 -13.17 7.45 2.02
N VAL A 65 -12.84 6.68 0.97
CA VAL A 65 -13.84 5.96 0.16
C VAL A 65 -14.13 4.57 0.73
N MET A 66 -13.09 3.86 1.21
CA MET A 66 -13.20 2.45 1.60
C MET A 66 -13.29 2.25 3.10
N LYS A 67 -14.39 1.64 3.55
CA LYS A 67 -14.56 1.22 4.95
C LYS A 67 -14.29 -0.27 5.08
N LEU A 68 -13.18 -0.60 5.74
CA LEU A 68 -12.81 -1.98 6.08
C LEU A 68 -13.15 -2.27 7.56
N PRO A 69 -13.53 -3.52 7.90
CA PRO A 69 -13.72 -4.68 7.01
C PRO A 69 -15.02 -4.61 6.19
N VAL A 70 -15.00 -5.20 4.99
CA VAL A 70 -16.15 -5.33 4.08
C VAL A 70 -17.24 -6.21 4.69
N ASP A 71 -18.50 -5.76 4.64
CA ASP A 71 -19.66 -6.49 5.15
C ASP A 71 -20.75 -6.79 4.10
N ASP A 72 -20.56 -6.36 2.85
CA ASP A 72 -21.56 -6.47 1.77
C ASP A 72 -20.93 -6.55 0.37
N CYS A 73 -21.74 -6.91 -0.64
CA CYS A 73 -21.29 -7.14 -2.00
C CYS A 73 -20.79 -5.88 -2.71
N ASP A 74 -21.41 -4.72 -2.46
CA ASP A 74 -21.05 -3.47 -3.14
C ASP A 74 -19.69 -2.99 -2.63
N SER A 75 -19.50 -3.03 -1.31
CA SER A 75 -18.21 -2.77 -0.66
C SER A 75 -17.12 -3.75 -1.11
N TRP A 76 -17.45 -5.02 -1.36
CA TRP A 76 -16.51 -5.99 -1.92
C TRP A 76 -16.08 -5.62 -3.33
N GLN A 77 -17.03 -5.28 -4.21
CA GLN A 77 -16.72 -4.89 -5.58
C GLN A 77 -15.87 -3.61 -5.60
N MET A 78 -16.21 -2.64 -4.76
CA MET A 78 -15.43 -1.42 -4.60
C MET A 78 -13.99 -1.70 -4.14
N LEU A 79 -13.81 -2.63 -3.19
CA LEU A 79 -12.48 -3.07 -2.78
C LEU A 79 -11.71 -3.71 -3.95
N GLU A 80 -12.34 -4.62 -4.71
CA GLU A 80 -11.71 -5.26 -5.88
C GLU A 80 -11.26 -4.25 -6.93
N ASP A 81 -12.08 -3.22 -7.19
CA ASP A 81 -11.78 -2.16 -8.16
C ASP A 81 -10.64 -1.26 -7.66
N LEU A 82 -10.67 -0.85 -6.39
CA LEU A 82 -9.61 -0.04 -5.78
C LEU A 82 -8.27 -0.78 -5.76
N LEU A 83 -8.29 -2.11 -5.58
CA LEU A 83 -7.08 -2.94 -5.59
C LEU A 83 -6.46 -3.13 -6.98
N MET A 84 -7.13 -2.71 -8.06
CA MET A 84 -6.50 -2.64 -9.37
C MET A 84 -5.43 -1.54 -9.44
N ASP A 85 -5.54 -0.47 -8.64
CA ASP A 85 -4.47 0.51 -8.51
C ASP A 85 -3.34 -0.09 -7.65
N LYS A 86 -2.17 -0.21 -8.26
CA LYS A 86 -0.96 -0.73 -7.62
C LYS A 86 -0.61 0.05 -6.34
N ARG A 87 -0.89 1.34 -6.27
CA ARG A 87 -0.60 2.20 -5.11
C ARG A 87 -1.46 1.81 -3.91
N ASN A 88 -2.76 1.61 -4.11
CA ASN A 88 -3.67 1.10 -3.08
C ASN A 88 -3.23 -0.28 -2.58
N CYS A 89 -2.83 -1.16 -3.50
CA CYS A 89 -2.30 -2.47 -3.13
C CYS A 89 -1.03 -2.36 -2.28
N ILE A 90 -0.04 -1.54 -2.68
CA ILE A 90 1.20 -1.33 -1.91
C ILE A 90 0.89 -0.76 -0.52
N LYS A 91 -0.02 0.21 -0.43
CA LYS A 91 -0.46 0.81 0.83
C LYS A 91 -1.00 -0.25 1.79
N LEU A 92 -1.96 -1.07 1.34
CA LEU A 92 -2.54 -2.12 2.17
C LEU A 92 -1.55 -3.23 2.51
N VAL A 93 -0.66 -3.60 1.58
CA VAL A 93 0.44 -4.54 1.87
C VAL A 93 1.31 -3.99 3.01
N SER A 94 1.72 -2.72 2.93
CA SER A 94 2.51 -2.07 3.96
C SER A 94 1.78 -2.10 5.30
N LYS A 95 0.52 -1.64 5.33
CA LYS A 95 -0.35 -1.62 6.52
C LYS A 95 -0.48 -3.00 7.17
N TYR A 96 -0.88 -4.01 6.40
CA TYR A 96 -1.22 -5.33 6.94
C TYR A 96 -0.03 -6.26 7.13
N SER A 97 1.12 -6.00 6.51
CA SER A 97 2.34 -6.79 6.74
C SER A 97 2.82 -6.74 8.20
N THR A 98 2.42 -5.69 8.92
CA THR A 98 2.75 -5.44 10.33
C THR A 98 1.91 -6.25 11.32
N LEU A 99 0.77 -6.82 10.90
CA LEU A 99 -0.14 -7.55 11.80
C LEU A 99 0.52 -8.79 12.44
N GLY A 100 1.40 -9.45 11.69
CA GLY A 100 2.08 -10.68 12.12
C GLY A 100 1.13 -11.79 12.58
N GLY A 101 1.66 -12.75 13.33
CA GLY A 101 0.90 -13.87 13.89
C GLY A 101 1.82 -14.87 14.58
N SER A 102 1.26 -15.73 15.43
CA SER A 102 2.01 -16.83 16.05
C SER A 102 2.61 -17.75 14.98
N ASP A 103 1.80 -18.04 13.97
CA ASP A 103 2.09 -18.90 12.82
C ASP A 103 1.46 -18.32 11.54
N LEU A 104 1.72 -18.96 10.40
CA LEU A 104 1.21 -18.53 9.10
C LEU A 104 -0.32 -18.48 9.06
N GLY A 105 -0.99 -19.46 9.67
CA GLY A 105 -2.45 -19.55 9.69
C GLY A 105 -3.06 -18.41 10.50
N ASP A 106 -2.48 -18.09 11.66
CA ASP A 106 -2.89 -16.94 12.47
C ASP A 106 -2.68 -15.62 11.72
N PHE A 107 -1.55 -15.46 11.04
CA PHE A 107 -1.26 -14.24 10.27
C PHE A 107 -2.25 -14.05 9.12
N VAL A 108 -2.46 -15.08 8.30
CA VAL A 108 -3.45 -15.04 7.20
C VAL A 108 -4.86 -14.75 7.74
N ARG A 109 -5.25 -15.36 8.87
CA ARG A 109 -6.55 -15.10 9.51
C ARG A 109 -6.70 -13.65 9.96
N ARG A 110 -5.64 -13.04 10.50
CA ARG A 110 -5.64 -11.62 10.92
C ARG A 110 -5.78 -10.68 9.73
N ILE A 111 -5.11 -10.98 8.61
CA ILE A 111 -5.26 -10.21 7.37
C ILE A 111 -6.72 -10.29 6.89
N TRP A 112 -7.28 -11.50 6.77
CA TRP A 112 -8.67 -11.66 6.34
C TRP A 112 -9.67 -10.96 7.25
N ALA A 113 -9.50 -11.05 8.58
CA ALA A 113 -10.36 -10.37 9.54
C ALA A 113 -10.27 -8.84 9.46
N ALA A 114 -9.16 -8.29 8.97
CA ALA A 114 -9.01 -6.86 8.72
C ALA A 114 -9.65 -6.42 7.39
N LEU A 115 -9.82 -7.33 6.44
CA LEU A 115 -10.38 -7.06 5.12
C LEU A 115 -11.88 -7.33 5.04
N VAL A 116 -12.37 -8.38 5.70
CA VAL A 116 -13.71 -8.93 5.52
C VAL A 116 -14.30 -9.35 6.86
N THR A 117 -15.58 -9.03 7.09
CA THR A 117 -16.29 -9.48 8.29
C THR A 117 -16.56 -10.97 8.24
N ASP A 118 -16.76 -11.59 9.41
CA ASP A 118 -17.18 -13.00 9.46
C ASP A 118 -18.55 -13.24 8.82
N LYS A 119 -19.45 -12.24 8.90
CA LYS A 119 -20.77 -12.27 8.27
C LYS A 119 -20.61 -12.35 6.75
N PHE A 120 -19.90 -11.40 6.14
CA PHE A 120 -19.70 -11.40 4.69
C PHE A 120 -18.82 -12.56 4.21
N GLY A 121 -17.89 -13.03 5.04
CA GLY A 121 -17.12 -14.24 4.79
C GLY A 121 -17.98 -15.49 4.57
N CYS A 122 -19.27 -15.49 4.94
CA CYS A 122 -20.21 -16.57 4.63
C CYS A 122 -20.69 -16.56 3.17
N GLU A 123 -20.66 -15.40 2.50
CA GLU A 123 -21.02 -15.21 1.09
C GLU A 123 -19.86 -15.51 0.15
N LEU A 124 -18.68 -15.77 0.71
CA LEU A 124 -17.48 -16.14 -0.04
C LEU A 124 -17.38 -17.66 -0.25
N SER A 125 -16.75 -18.02 -1.35
CA SER A 125 -16.34 -19.39 -1.67
C SER A 125 -14.95 -19.39 -2.29
N TRP A 126 -14.25 -20.52 -2.25
CA TRP A 126 -12.90 -20.57 -2.82
C TRP A 126 -12.90 -20.45 -4.35
N ILE A 127 -13.58 -21.37 -5.04
CA ILE A 127 -13.55 -21.48 -6.52
C ILE A 127 -14.90 -21.06 -7.16
N GLY A 128 -15.89 -20.61 -6.38
CA GLY A 128 -17.21 -20.28 -6.96
C GLY A 128 -18.04 -21.51 -7.35
N ARG A 129 -17.85 -22.66 -6.68
CA ARG A 129 -18.68 -23.86 -6.94
C ARG A 129 -20.16 -23.62 -6.69
N ASP A 130 -20.47 -22.77 -5.70
CA ASP A 130 -21.80 -22.25 -5.47
C ASP A 130 -21.96 -20.96 -6.26
N LYS A 131 -22.86 -20.95 -7.23
CA LYS A 131 -23.11 -19.78 -8.11
C LYS A 131 -23.63 -18.56 -7.35
N LYS A 132 -24.14 -18.73 -6.13
CA LYS A 132 -24.61 -17.64 -5.28
C LYS A 132 -23.50 -16.95 -4.50
N LYS A 133 -22.29 -17.54 -4.48
CA LYS A 133 -21.17 -17.06 -3.67
C LYS A 133 -20.07 -16.48 -4.54
N ILE A 134 -19.38 -15.48 -4.00
CA ILE A 134 -18.27 -14.84 -4.67
C ILE A 134 -17.04 -15.76 -4.62
N ALA A 135 -16.34 -15.90 -5.74
CA ALA A 135 -15.10 -16.68 -5.81
C ALA A 135 -13.92 -15.83 -5.34
N VAL A 136 -13.17 -16.34 -4.36
CA VAL A 136 -11.99 -15.65 -3.83
C VAL A 136 -10.72 -15.99 -4.62
N LYS A 137 -10.62 -17.22 -5.14
CA LYS A 137 -9.47 -17.61 -5.96
C LYS A 137 -9.43 -16.77 -7.23
N GLY A 138 -8.31 -16.05 -7.43
CA GLY A 138 -8.12 -15.15 -8.57
C GLY A 138 -8.58 -13.71 -8.35
N SER A 139 -9.15 -13.38 -7.18
CA SER A 139 -9.51 -12.00 -6.81
C SER A 139 -8.27 -11.13 -6.55
N ASN A 140 -8.43 -9.82 -6.69
CA ASN A 140 -7.41 -8.85 -6.31
C ASN A 140 -7.17 -8.88 -4.79
N CYS A 141 -8.22 -9.10 -3.99
CA CYS A 141 -8.14 -9.25 -2.55
C CYS A 141 -7.29 -10.47 -2.14
N PHE A 142 -7.45 -11.63 -2.79
CA PHE A 142 -6.56 -12.76 -2.50
C PHE A 142 -5.11 -12.48 -2.92
N SER A 143 -4.91 -11.82 -4.06
CA SER A 143 -3.57 -11.39 -4.50
C SER A 143 -2.92 -10.43 -3.49
N LEU A 144 -3.70 -9.54 -2.88
CA LEU A 144 -3.27 -8.67 -1.78
C LEU A 144 -2.82 -9.49 -0.56
N VAL A 145 -3.58 -10.52 -0.16
CA VAL A 145 -3.22 -11.39 0.96
C VAL A 145 -1.87 -12.07 0.72
N VAL A 146 -1.66 -12.66 -0.47
CA VAL A 146 -0.38 -13.30 -0.83
C VAL A 146 0.79 -12.31 -0.76
N ARG A 147 0.62 -11.11 -1.36
CA ARG A 147 1.66 -10.06 -1.32
C ARG A 147 1.94 -9.59 0.10
N THR A 148 0.91 -9.48 0.94
CA THR A 148 1.02 -9.06 2.34
C THR A 148 1.82 -10.07 3.16
N VAL A 149 1.54 -11.36 2.98
CA VAL A 149 2.29 -12.43 3.67
C VAL A 149 3.75 -12.41 3.26
N LYS A 150 4.03 -12.35 1.95
CA LYS A 150 5.40 -12.36 1.42
C LYS A 150 6.20 -11.10 1.73
N ALA A 151 5.53 -9.98 1.99
CA ALA A 151 6.20 -8.76 2.46
C ALA A 151 6.74 -8.90 3.90
N ASN A 152 6.22 -9.84 4.68
CA ASN A 152 6.73 -10.12 6.02
C ASN A 152 7.98 -11.01 5.96
N LYS A 153 9.10 -10.54 6.53
CA LYS A 153 10.39 -11.25 6.51
C LYS A 153 10.33 -12.69 7.01
N LYS A 154 9.43 -13.01 7.96
CA LYS A 154 9.27 -14.37 8.51
C LYS A 154 8.66 -15.34 7.49
N TYR A 155 7.90 -14.84 6.52
CA TYR A 155 7.10 -15.65 5.60
C TYR A 155 7.39 -15.35 4.12
N ALA A 156 8.50 -14.68 3.81
CA ALA A 156 8.88 -14.28 2.46
C ALA A 156 8.97 -15.46 1.47
N ASP A 157 9.49 -16.60 1.95
CA ASP A 157 9.73 -17.80 1.15
C ASP A 157 8.63 -18.87 1.27
N VAL A 158 7.50 -18.53 1.90
CA VAL A 158 6.37 -19.46 2.01
C VAL A 158 5.73 -19.68 0.64
N ASN A 159 5.39 -20.94 0.34
CA ASN A 159 4.75 -21.31 -0.91
C ASN A 159 3.29 -20.83 -0.94
N ASP A 160 2.84 -20.37 -2.11
CA ASP A 160 1.45 -19.90 -2.32
C ASP A 160 0.38 -20.91 -1.88
N PRO A 161 0.52 -22.24 -2.12
CA PRO A 161 -0.43 -23.25 -1.64
C PRO A 161 -0.66 -23.26 -0.13
N ASP A 162 0.34 -22.93 0.69
CA ASP A 162 0.19 -22.87 2.15
C ASP A 162 -0.66 -21.66 2.56
N ILE A 163 -0.47 -20.53 1.86
CA ILE A 163 -1.28 -19.31 2.01
C ILE A 163 -2.71 -19.55 1.52
N GLU A 164 -2.87 -20.25 0.39
CA GLU A 164 -4.17 -20.66 -0.14
C GLU A 164 -4.92 -21.53 0.87
N LYS A 165 -4.26 -22.53 1.45
CA LYS A 165 -4.86 -23.44 2.43
C LYS A 165 -5.32 -22.67 3.67
N ALA A 166 -4.50 -21.78 4.21
CA ALA A 166 -4.88 -20.94 5.35
C ALA A 166 -6.06 -20.01 5.02
N SER A 167 -6.10 -19.46 3.81
CA SER A 167 -7.19 -18.59 3.34
C SER A 167 -8.50 -19.37 3.16
N GLN A 168 -8.45 -20.56 2.56
CA GLN A 168 -9.58 -21.48 2.46
C GLN A 168 -10.14 -21.84 3.83
N ASP A 169 -9.26 -22.19 4.77
CA ASP A 169 -9.63 -22.52 6.13
C ASP A 169 -10.36 -21.36 6.82
N TRP A 170 -9.93 -20.13 6.58
CA TRP A 170 -10.64 -18.94 7.06
C TRP A 170 -12.03 -18.84 6.46
N ILE A 171 -12.17 -18.89 5.13
CA ILE A 171 -13.45 -18.76 4.42
C ILE A 171 -14.43 -19.86 4.84
N PHE A 172 -14.01 -21.12 4.88
CA PHE A 172 -14.88 -22.25 5.22
C PHE A 172 -15.34 -22.23 6.67
N LYS A 173 -14.55 -21.62 7.57
CA LYS A 173 -14.90 -21.49 8.99
C LYS A 173 -15.74 -20.25 9.30
N SER A 174 -16.02 -19.36 8.34
CA SER A 174 -16.78 -18.10 8.57
C SER A 174 -18.14 -18.34 9.23
N LYS A 175 -18.93 -19.29 8.70
CA LYS A 175 -20.25 -19.64 9.28
C LYS A 175 -20.14 -20.11 10.74
N ARG A 176 -19.09 -20.89 11.05
CA ARG A 176 -18.84 -21.35 12.43
C ARG A 176 -18.44 -20.19 13.35
N ARG A 177 -17.66 -19.22 12.86
CA ARG A 177 -17.28 -18.04 13.64
C ARG A 177 -18.49 -17.15 13.93
N VAL A 178 -19.37 -16.91 12.95
CA VAL A 178 -20.63 -16.17 13.15
C VAL A 178 -21.52 -16.85 14.20
N GLN A 179 -21.68 -18.17 14.13
CA GLN A 179 -22.50 -18.89 15.11
C GLN A 179 -21.94 -18.75 16.53
N ARG A 180 -20.63 -18.96 16.70
CA ARG A 180 -19.97 -18.82 18.01
C ARG A 180 -20.09 -17.41 18.58
N ALA A 181 -20.01 -16.39 17.74
CA ALA A 181 -20.18 -15.01 18.16
C ALA A 181 -21.61 -14.76 18.71
N LYS A 182 -22.63 -15.30 18.04
CA LYS A 182 -24.02 -15.24 18.50
C LYS A 182 -24.22 -16.00 19.81
N ASP A 183 -23.69 -17.22 19.91
CA ASP A 183 -23.79 -18.03 21.12
C ASP A 183 -23.14 -17.31 22.32
N THR A 184 -21.99 -16.68 22.09
CA THR A 184 -21.29 -15.90 23.13
C THR A 184 -22.10 -14.67 23.55
N ALA A 185 -22.69 -13.94 22.59
CA ALA A 185 -23.53 -12.79 22.90
C ALA A 185 -24.75 -13.16 23.76
N ASN A 186 -25.42 -14.26 23.42
CA ASN A 186 -26.58 -14.77 24.19
C ASN A 186 -26.20 -15.20 25.62
N VAL A 187 -25.00 -15.76 25.81
CA VAL A 187 -24.50 -16.10 27.15
C VAL A 187 -24.23 -14.83 27.96
N VAL A 188 -23.60 -13.82 27.36
CA VAL A 188 -23.32 -12.55 28.05
C VAL A 188 -24.62 -11.83 28.45
N GLU A 189 -25.62 -11.80 27.57
CA GLU A 189 -26.92 -11.17 27.84
C GLU A 189 -27.70 -11.89 28.95
N SER A 190 -27.60 -13.22 29.05
CA SER A 190 -28.23 -13.99 30.13
C SER A 190 -27.51 -13.90 31.49
N CYS A 191 -26.26 -13.42 31.53
CA CYS A 191 -25.47 -13.24 32.75
C CYS A 191 -25.51 -11.81 33.33
N VAL A 192 -26.21 -10.85 32.71
CA VAL A 192 -26.39 -9.50 33.29
C VAL A 192 -27.51 -9.56 34.33
N PRO A 193 -27.24 -9.37 35.63
CA PRO A 193 -28.30 -9.29 36.63
C PRO A 193 -29.14 -8.04 36.34
N SER A 194 -30.44 -8.21 36.18
CA SER A 194 -31.41 -7.11 36.12
C SER A 194 -31.28 -6.27 37.39
N LEU A 195 -30.67 -5.09 37.27
CA LEU A 195 -30.67 -4.03 38.29
C LEU A 195 -32.08 -3.45 38.42
N SER A 196 -33.01 -4.24 38.93
CA SER A 196 -34.37 -3.80 39.23
C SER A 196 -34.97 -4.64 40.35
N ASP A 197 -34.32 -4.67 41.51
CA ASP A 197 -34.97 -5.00 42.78
C ASP A 197 -34.16 -4.36 43.91
N SER A 198 -34.38 -3.05 44.13
CA SER A 198 -34.05 -2.44 45.41
C SER A 198 -35.23 -2.69 46.35
N PRO A 199 -35.04 -3.35 47.51
CA PRO A 199 -36.10 -3.50 48.49
C PRO A 199 -36.38 -2.15 49.13
N VAL A 200 -37.61 -1.66 48.96
CA VAL A 200 -38.13 -0.50 49.69
C VAL A 200 -38.13 -0.86 51.18
N ALA A 201 -37.25 -0.22 51.95
CA ALA A 201 -37.22 -0.32 53.40
C ALA A 201 -38.52 0.27 53.97
N GLY A 202 -39.40 -0.61 54.45
CA GLY A 202 -40.56 -0.24 55.24
C GLY A 202 -40.14 0.23 56.62
N THR A 203 -40.24 1.54 56.88
CA THR A 203 -40.18 2.10 58.23
C THR A 203 -41.51 1.84 58.93
N SER A 204 -41.48 0.98 59.94
CA SER A 204 -42.51 0.84 60.95
C SER A 204 -42.46 2.03 61.92
N GLY A 205 -43.63 2.64 62.19
CA GLY A 205 -43.77 3.68 63.18
C GLY A 205 -45.23 4.01 63.46
N SER A 206 -45.81 3.32 64.44
CA SER A 206 -46.81 3.80 65.42
C SER A 206 -47.05 2.71 66.46
#